data_AF-A0A0R2VP77-F1
#
_entry.id   AF-A0A0R2VP77-F1
#
_cell.length_a   1.000
_cell.length_b   1.000
_cell.length_c   1.000
_cell.angle_alpha   90.00
_cell.angle_beta   90.00
_cell.angle_gamma   90.00
#
_symmetry.space_group_name_H-M   'P 1'
#
loop_
_entity.id
_entity.type
_entity.pdbx_description
1 polymer ?
#
loop_
_entity_poly.entity_id
_entity_poly.type
_entity_poly.pdbx_seq_one_letter_code
_entity_poly.pdbx_strand_id
1 'polypeptide(L)' 'MKRLVLVFSALLLTAGFFSSCEKCTVCTNFDLATGDEVVEEYCGSGKEVDNFEAEWATKYDSLGGYCQRN' A
#
# COMPACT_ATOMS: atom_id res chain seq x y z
N MET A 1 35.25 -26.80 -5.11
CA MET A 1 35.10 -25.40 -4.65
C MET A 1 34.37 -24.49 -5.67
N LYS A 2 34.54 -24.65 -6.99
CA LYS A 2 33.87 -23.81 -8.01
C LYS A 2 32.33 -23.94 -8.07
N ARG A 3 31.76 -25.06 -7.64
CA ARG A 3 30.31 -25.32 -7.68
C ARG A 3 29.52 -24.64 -6.56
N LEU A 4 30.16 -24.34 -5.43
CA LEU A 4 29.54 -23.66 -4.28
C LEU A 4 29.28 -22.17 -4.53
N VAL A 5 30.13 -21.54 -5.35
CA VAL A 5 30.02 -20.11 -5.71
C VAL A 5 28.77 -19.85 -6.57
N LEU A 6 28.43 -20.77 -7.48
CA LEU A 6 27.27 -20.64 -8.37
C LEU A 6 25.92 -20.73 -7.64
N VAL A 7 25.85 -21.53 -6.57
CA VAL A 7 24.62 -21.68 -5.77
C VAL A 7 24.39 -20.44 -4.90
N PHE A 8 25.46 -19.88 -4.31
CA PHE A 8 25.37 -18.64 -3.53
C PHE A 8 25.02 -17.42 -4.39
N SER A 9 25.50 -17.32 -5.64
CA SER A 9 25.14 -16.20 -6.52
C SER A 9 23.67 -16.25 -6.97
N ALA A 10 23.10 -17.46 -7.11
CA ALA A 10 21.68 -17.63 -7.44
C ALA A 10 20.76 -17.26 -6.25
N LEU A 11 21.16 -17.55 -5.01
CA LEU A 11 20.39 -17.19 -3.81
C LEU A 11 20.40 -15.68 -3.50
N LEU A 12 21.49 -14.98 -3.81
CA LEU A 12 21.57 -13.53 -3.60
C LEU A 12 20.71 -12.73 -4.59
N LEU A 13 20.43 -13.28 -5.78
CA LEU A 13 19.56 -12.65 -6.77
C LEU A 13 18.08 -12.71 -6.40
N THR A 14 17.62 -13.69 -5.63
CA THR A 14 16.21 -13.80 -5.23
C THR A 14 15.86 -12.91 -4.04
N ALA A 15 16.83 -12.52 -3.22
CA ALA A 15 16.62 -11.59 -2.11
C ALA A 15 16.38 -10.14 -2.57
N GLY A 16 16.85 -9.77 -3.78
CA GLY A 16 16.67 -8.43 -4.35
C GLY A 16 15.29 -8.16 -4.97
N PHE A 17 14.48 -9.20 -5.20
CA PHE A 17 13.13 -9.03 -5.79
C PHE A 17 12.04 -8.70 -4.77
N PHE A 18 12.36 -8.73 -3.47
CA PHE A 18 11.45 -8.30 -2.41
C PHE A 18 11.66 -6.83 -2.01
N SER A 19 12.25 -5.99 -2.87
CA SER A 19 11.92 -4.56 -2.84
C SER A 19 10.48 -4.40 -3.37
N SER A 20 9.53 -4.97 -2.62
CA SER A 20 8.12 -4.65 -2.72
C SER A 20 8.08 -3.13 -2.70
N CYS A 21 7.71 -2.52 -3.83
CA CYS A 21 7.36 -1.11 -3.86
C CYS A 21 6.17 -0.97 -2.94
N GLU A 22 6.45 -0.72 -1.66
CA GLU A 22 5.47 -0.33 -0.68
C GLU A 22 4.79 0.90 -1.28
N LYS A 23 3.53 0.72 -1.66
CA LYS A 23 2.70 1.81 -2.12
C LYS A 23 2.02 2.36 -0.88
N CYS A 24 1.94 3.68 -0.79
CA CYS A 24 1.20 4.35 0.25
C CYS A 24 0.03 5.11 -0.38
N THR A 25 -1.09 5.13 0.32
CA THR A 25 -2.25 5.93 -0.04
C THR A 25 -2.73 6.65 1.20
N VAL A 26 -3.16 7.89 1.01
CA VAL A 26 -3.75 8.74 2.04
C VAL A 26 -5.20 8.95 1.64
N CYS A 27 -6.11 8.50 2.48
CA CYS A 27 -7.54 8.65 2.28
C CYS A 27 -8.10 9.67 3.28
N THR A 28 -8.93 10.57 2.77
CA THR A 28 -9.54 11.66 3.51
C THR A 28 -11.05 11.52 3.44
N ASN A 29 -11.76 11.75 4.54
CA ASN A 29 -13.22 11.92 4.57
C ASN A 29 -13.62 13.01 5.58
N PHE A 30 -14.88 13.43 5.53
CA PHE A 30 -15.45 14.32 6.55
C PHE A 30 -16.34 13.52 7.50
N ASP A 31 -16.18 13.72 8.80
CA ASP A 31 -17.10 13.21 9.81
C ASP A 31 -18.38 14.04 9.78
N LEU A 32 -19.52 13.41 9.48
CA LEU A 32 -20.80 14.11 9.40
C LEU A 32 -21.33 14.59 10.76
N ALA A 33 -20.88 13.99 11.87
CA ALA A 33 -21.32 14.32 13.21
C ALA A 33 -20.57 15.53 13.78
N THR A 34 -19.27 15.65 13.50
CA THR A 34 -18.44 16.76 14.02
C THR A 34 -18.10 17.81 12.96
N GLY A 35 -18.15 17.45 11.67
CA GLY A 35 -17.70 18.28 10.56
C GLY A 35 -16.17 18.27 10.39
N ASP A 36 -15.45 17.43 11.14
CA ASP A 36 -14.00 17.35 11.09
C ASP A 36 -13.52 16.53 9.90
N GLU A 37 -12.34 16.88 9.39
CA GLU A 37 -11.63 16.10 8.39
C GLU A 37 -10.89 14.93 9.08
N VAL A 38 -11.16 13.72 8.62
CA VAL A 38 -10.51 12.48 9.05
C VAL A 38 -9.57 12.05 7.94
N VAL A 39 -8.30 11.83 8.29
CA VAL A 39 -7.25 11.42 7.37
C VAL A 39 -6.66 10.10 7.86
N GLU A 40 -6.66 9.10 6.99
CA GLU A 40 -6.05 7.79 7.23
C GLU A 40 -5.01 7.47 6.16
N GLU A 41 -3.85 6.98 6.59
CA GLU A 41 -2.76 6.56 5.70
C GLU A 41 -2.58 5.04 5.78
N TYR A 42 -2.42 4.40 4.63
CA TYR A 42 -2.16 2.98 4.53
C TYR A 42 -1.02 2.71 3.54
N CYS A 43 -0.01 1.98 4.00
CA CYS A 43 1.12 1.54 3.20
C CYS A 43 1.17 0.01 3.14
N GLY A 44 1.37 -0.55 1.94
CA GLY A 44 1.41 -1.99 1.73
C GLY A 44 1.80 -2.38 0.32
N SER A 45 1.56 -3.63 -0.06
CA SER A 45 1.69 -4.04 -1.46
C SER A 45 0.65 -3.34 -2.32
N GLY A 46 0.90 -3.22 -3.63
CA GLY A 46 -0.04 -2.53 -4.52
C GLY A 46 -1.47 -3.09 -4.46
N LYS A 47 -1.63 -4.41 -4.30
CA LYS A 47 -2.94 -5.05 -4.17
C LYS A 47 -3.62 -4.73 -2.83
N GLU A 48 -2.86 -4.64 -1.75
CA GLU A 48 -3.41 -4.29 -0.43
C GLU A 48 -3.88 -2.84 -0.42
N VAL A 49 -3.12 -1.94 -1.03
CA VAL A 49 -3.51 -0.53 -1.21
C VAL A 49 -4.75 -0.41 -2.09
N ASP A 50 -4.80 -1.12 -3.23
CA ASP A 50 -5.98 -1.12 -4.10
C ASP A 50 -7.24 -1.61 -3.34
N ASN A 51 -7.09 -2.64 -2.50
CA ASN A 51 -8.19 -3.15 -1.67
C ASN A 51 -8.63 -2.14 -0.61
N PHE A 52 -7.67 -1.50 0.08
CA PHE A 52 -7.95 -0.47 1.08
C PHE A 52 -8.73 0.70 0.47
N GLU A 53 -8.30 1.21 -0.69
CA GLU A 53 -9.00 2.30 -1.40
C GLU A 53 -10.41 1.89 -1.81
N ALA A 54 -10.62 0.64 -2.24
CA ALA A 54 -11.95 0.15 -2.62
C ALA A 54 -12.90 0.02 -1.40
N GLU A 55 -12.39 -0.48 -0.27
CA GLU A 55 -13.15 -0.53 0.98
C GLU A 55 -13.47 0.87 1.50
N TRP A 56 -12.51 1.79 1.40
CA TRP A 56 -12.69 3.20 1.77
C TRP A 56 -13.77 3.87 0.92
N ALA A 57 -13.67 3.77 -0.40
CA ALA A 57 -14.68 4.31 -1.32
C ALA A 57 -16.07 3.75 -1.00
N THR A 58 -16.19 2.45 -0.75
CA THR A 58 -17.49 1.85 -0.39
C THR A 58 -18.10 2.46 0.87
N LYS A 59 -17.28 2.88 1.84
CA LYS A 59 -17.72 3.48 3.10
C LYS A 59 -17.95 4.99 3.03
N TYR A 60 -17.12 5.71 2.28
CA TYR A 60 -17.00 7.17 2.38
C TYR A 60 -17.20 7.93 1.05
N ASP A 61 -17.39 7.26 -0.09
CA ASP A 61 -17.60 7.92 -1.39
C ASP A 61 -18.87 8.81 -1.38
N SER A 62 -19.94 8.35 -0.75
CA SER A 62 -21.17 9.15 -0.56
C SER A 62 -20.99 10.35 0.37
N LEU A 63 -19.89 10.38 1.12
CA LEU A 63 -19.52 11.44 2.07
C LEU A 63 -18.48 12.41 1.48
N GLY A 64 -18.15 12.25 0.19
CA GLY A 64 -17.12 13.05 -0.47
C GLY A 64 -15.69 12.66 -0.07
N GLY A 65 -15.50 11.46 0.49
CA GLY A 65 -14.18 10.94 0.80
C GLY A 65 -13.39 10.61 -0.47
N TYR A 66 -12.08 10.84 -0.44
CA TYR A 66 -11.18 10.60 -1.57
C TYR A 66 -9.83 10.05 -1.10
N CYS A 67 -9.13 9.33 -1.97
CA CYS A 67 -7.79 8.81 -1.70
C CYS A 67 -6.76 9.39 -2.69
N GLN A 68 -5.57 9.68 -2.19
CA GLN A 68 -4.42 10.14 -2.97
C GLN A 68 -3.23 9.24 -2.70
N ARG A 69 -2.64 8.71 -3.78
CA ARG A 69 -1.41 7.92 -3.72
C ARG A 69 -0.20 8.85 -3.70
N ASN A 70 0.74 8.57 -2.79
CA ASN A 70 2.04 9.25 -2.71
C ASN A 70 3.12 8.49 -3.51
#